data_AF-A0A959T2W1-F1
#
_entry.id   AF-A0A959T2W1-F1
#
_cell.length_a   1.000
_cell.length_b   1.000
_cell.length_c   1.000
_cell.angle_alpha   90.00
_cell.angle_beta   90.00
_cell.angle_gamma   90.00
#
_symmetry.space_group_name_H-M   'P 1'
#
loop_
_entity.id
_entity.type
_entity.pdbx_description
1 polymer ?
#
loop_
_entity_poly.entity_id
_entity_poly.type
_entity_poly.pdbx_seq_one_letter_code
_entity_poly.pdbx_strand_id
1 'polypeptide(L)'
;LGTFHFAYPGLDAHVTDRSKQVDVLADQRQRELNELIDVIMRFKPNKLCVETKGAWLWHEYQEYKAGKPLARNERQQLGFRIMDLAGMDTLYAVDER
;
A
#
# COMPACT_ATOMS: atom_id res chain seq x y z
N LEU A 1 -1.93 -11.55 1.75
CA LEU A 1 -2.48 -10.85 2.94
C LEU A 1 -3.63 -9.99 2.45
N GLY A 2 -4.83 -10.17 2.98
CA GLY A 2 -5.95 -9.27 2.68
C GLY A 2 -5.92 -8.06 3.61
N THR A 3 -6.03 -6.86 3.07
CA THR A 3 -6.16 -5.61 3.82
C THR A 3 -7.40 -4.86 3.34
N PHE A 4 -8.08 -4.12 4.21
CA PHE A 4 -9.12 -3.18 3.77
C PHE A 4 -8.48 -1.98 3.04
N HIS A 5 -9.26 -1.25 2.22
CA HIS A 5 -8.76 -0.04 1.57
C HIS A 5 -8.52 1.09 2.59
N PHE A 6 -7.26 1.49 2.77
CA PHE A 6 -6.88 2.51 3.76
C PHE A 6 -7.41 3.90 3.41
N ALA A 7 -7.65 4.13 2.12
CA ALA A 7 -8.28 5.34 1.62
C ALA A 7 -9.80 5.39 1.83
N TYR A 8 -10.42 4.30 2.29
CA TYR A 8 -11.87 4.15 2.46
C TYR A 8 -12.68 4.75 1.29
N PRO A 9 -12.49 4.27 0.04
CA PRO A 9 -13.17 4.83 -1.13
C PRO A 9 -14.70 4.65 -1.08
N GLY A 10 -15.21 3.84 -0.14
CA GLY A 10 -16.64 3.57 0.01
C GLY A 10 -17.21 2.69 -1.10
N LEU A 11 -16.35 2.01 -1.84
CA LEU A 11 -16.70 1.11 -2.95
C LEU A 11 -16.86 -0.35 -2.51
N ASP A 12 -16.51 -0.65 -1.26
CA ASP A 12 -16.72 -1.97 -0.65
C ASP A 12 -18.21 -2.17 -0.32
N ALA A 13 -18.68 -3.42 -0.42
CA ALA A 13 -20.05 -3.81 -0.06
C ALA A 13 -20.42 -3.45 1.40
N HIS A 14 -19.40 -3.25 2.26
CA HIS A 14 -19.55 -2.77 3.62
C HIS A 14 -18.78 -1.46 3.81
N VAL A 15 -19.50 -0.33 3.75
CA VAL A 15 -18.92 1.00 3.97
C VAL A 15 -18.62 1.18 5.45
N THR A 16 -17.35 1.40 5.80
CA THR A 16 -16.94 1.65 7.18
C THR A 16 -17.34 3.07 7.60
N ASP A 17 -18.15 3.18 8.66
CA ASP A 17 -18.52 4.46 9.30
C ASP A 17 -17.29 5.35 9.52
N ARG A 18 -17.42 6.66 9.26
CA ARG A 18 -16.33 7.63 9.47
C ARG A 18 -15.71 7.56 10.87
N SER A 19 -16.49 7.28 11.91
CA SER A 19 -16.02 7.13 13.30
C SER A 19 -15.17 5.88 13.53
N LYS A 20 -15.23 4.92 12.63
CA LYS A 20 -14.45 3.67 12.65
C LYS A 20 -13.29 3.69 11.65
N GLN A 21 -13.16 4.76 10.86
CA GLN A 21 -12.05 4.90 9.93
C GLN A 21 -10.75 5.13 10.70
N VAL A 22 -9.79 4.25 10.46
CA VAL A 22 -8.46 4.35 11.02
C VAL A 22 -7.66 5.40 10.25
N ASP A 23 -7.06 6.36 10.97
CA ASP A 23 -6.03 7.22 10.39
C ASP A 23 -4.70 6.47 10.29
N VAL A 24 -4.40 5.95 9.10
CA VAL A 24 -3.18 5.21 8.84
C VAL A 24 -1.91 6.06 8.91
N LEU A 25 -2.03 7.40 8.90
CA LEU A 25 -0.89 8.31 9.06
C LEU A 25 -0.60 8.63 10.52
N ALA A 26 -1.48 8.27 11.47
CA ALA A 26 -1.21 8.48 12.88
C ALA A 26 0.05 7.71 13.32
N ASP A 27 0.86 8.30 14.21
CA ASP A 27 2.14 7.74 14.65
C ASP A 27 2.05 6.28 15.11
N GLN A 28 0.98 5.95 15.84
CA GLN A 28 0.74 4.58 16.28
C GLN A 28 0.52 3.62 15.12
N ARG A 29 -0.25 4.02 14.10
CA ARG A 29 -0.50 3.20 12.91
C ARG A 29 0.72 3.08 12.03
N GLN A 30 1.54 4.12 11.94
CA GLN A 30 2.83 4.05 11.24
C GLN A 30 3.78 3.05 11.90
N ARG A 31 3.81 2.96 13.24
CA ARG A 31 4.57 1.92 13.97
C ARG A 31 4.06 0.52 13.63
N GLU A 32 2.75 0.31 13.71
CA GLU A 32 2.12 -0.98 13.38
C GLU A 32 2.36 -1.39 11.91
N LEU A 33 2.34 -0.42 10.98
CA LEU A 33 2.67 -0.67 9.57
C LEU A 33 4.13 -1.09 9.40
N ASN A 34 5.06 -0.48 10.13
CA ASN A 34 6.46 -0.88 10.08
C ASN A 34 6.65 -2.31 10.63
N GLU A 35 6.00 -2.65 11.75
CA GLU A 35 6.03 -4.02 12.28
C GLU A 35 5.46 -5.04 11.29
N LEU A 36 4.36 -4.68 10.61
CA LEU A 36 3.78 -5.53 9.56
C LEU A 36 4.75 -5.72 8.39
N ILE A 37 5.39 -4.64 7.93
CA ILE A 37 6.41 -4.70 6.87
C ILE A 37 7.56 -5.61 7.30
N ASP A 38 8.05 -5.49 8.53
CA ASP A 38 9.12 -6.34 9.06
C ASP A 38 8.73 -7.83 9.03
N VAL A 39 7.47 -8.16 9.36
CA VAL A 39 6.96 -9.53 9.26
C VAL A 39 6.92 -10.00 7.81
N ILE A 40 6.42 -9.16 6.88
CA ILE A 40 6.35 -9.48 5.44
C ILE A 40 7.74 -9.72 4.86
N MET A 41 8.72 -8.89 5.22
CA MET A 41 10.09 -8.98 4.71
C MET A 41 10.80 -10.29 5.09
N ARG A 42 10.39 -10.96 6.18
CA ARG A 42 10.91 -12.30 6.54
C ARG A 42 10.61 -13.36 5.49
N PHE A 43 9.53 -13.19 4.73
CA PHE A 43 9.17 -14.09 3.63
C PHE A 43 9.99 -13.83 2.36
N LYS A 44 10.86 -12.81 2.35
CA LYS A 44 11.69 -12.42 1.20
C LYS A 44 10.85 -12.25 -0.07
N PRO A 45 9.87 -11.33 -0.05
CA PRO A 45 9.03 -11.12 -1.23
C PRO A 45 9.92 -10.75 -2.42
N ASN A 46 9.56 -11.23 -3.61
CA ASN A 46 10.28 -10.96 -4.86
C ASN A 46 9.35 -10.47 -5.98
N LYS A 47 8.05 -10.36 -5.70
CA LYS A 47 7.02 -9.81 -6.58
C LYS A 47 6.03 -9.03 -5.75
N LEU A 48 5.61 -7.88 -6.28
CA LEU A 48 4.54 -7.08 -5.72
C LEU A 48 3.43 -6.95 -6.78
N CYS A 49 2.28 -7.55 -6.48
CA CYS A 49 1.07 -7.44 -7.29
C CYS A 49 0.11 -6.47 -6.60
N VAL A 50 -0.38 -5.47 -7.34
CA VAL A 50 -1.32 -4.48 -6.85
C VAL A 50 -2.58 -4.55 -7.69
N GLU A 51 -3.73 -4.70 -7.03
CA GLU A 51 -5.03 -4.74 -7.68
C GLU A 51 -5.40 -3.36 -8.24
N THR A 52 -5.08 -3.12 -9.51
CA THR A 52 -5.39 -1.89 -10.22
C THR A 52 -5.29 -2.09 -11.72
N LYS A 53 -6.06 -1.30 -12.48
CA LYS A 53 -5.95 -1.23 -13.95
C LYS A 53 -4.88 -0.26 -14.42
N GLY A 54 -4.22 0.45 -13.50
CA GLY A 54 -3.55 1.70 -13.81
C GLY A 54 -2.08 1.59 -14.20
N ALA A 55 -1.78 1.88 -15.47
CA ALA A 55 -0.41 2.13 -15.94
C ALA A 55 0.28 3.31 -15.22
N TRP A 56 -0.50 4.19 -14.56
CA TRP A 56 0.00 5.32 -13.78
C TRP A 56 0.69 4.91 -12.47
N LEU A 57 0.50 3.67 -12.00
CA LEU A 57 1.04 3.25 -10.71
C LEU A 57 2.58 3.28 -10.68
N TRP A 58 3.21 2.99 -11.82
CA TRP A 58 4.65 3.14 -11.97
C TRP A 58 5.09 4.61 -11.83
N HIS A 59 4.33 5.54 -12.40
CA HIS A 59 4.62 6.97 -12.28
C HIS A 59 4.48 7.44 -10.82
N GLU A 60 3.42 7.05 -10.10
CA GLU A 60 3.27 7.36 -8.67
C GLU A 60 4.45 6.83 -7.84
N TYR A 61 4.96 5.64 -8.18
CA TYR A 61 6.16 5.09 -7.52
C TYR A 61 7.40 5.93 -7.80
N GLN A 62 7.63 6.37 -9.03
CA GLN A 62 8.75 7.25 -9.37
C GLN A 62 8.67 8.59 -8.64
N GLU A 63 7.47 9.18 -8.50
CA GLU A 63 7.29 10.39 -7.70
C GLU A 63 7.63 10.17 -6.23
N TYR A 64 7.24 9.03 -5.66
CA TYR A 64 7.63 8.64 -4.31
C TYR A 64 9.16 8.52 -4.17
N LYS A 65 9.84 7.89 -5.15
CA LYS A 65 11.31 7.84 -5.19
C LYS A 65 11.96 9.23 -5.29
N ALA A 66 11.28 10.18 -5.93
CA ALA A 66 11.70 11.58 -6.02
C ALA A 66 11.43 12.39 -4.74
N GLY A 67 10.91 11.77 -3.67
CA GLY A 67 10.70 12.40 -2.37
C GLY A 67 9.27 12.91 -2.14
N LYS A 68 8.30 12.56 -3.00
CA LYS A 68 6.89 12.89 -2.76
C LYS A 68 6.39 12.15 -1.52
N PRO A 69 5.69 12.82 -0.59
CA PRO A 69 5.11 12.17 0.59
C PRO A 69 4.11 11.06 0.20
N LEU A 70 4.11 9.96 0.96
CA LEU A 70 3.19 8.85 0.77
C LEU A 70 1.74 9.29 1.08
N ALA A 71 0.83 9.00 0.16
CA ALA A 71 -0.61 9.17 0.35
C ALA A 71 -1.18 8.13 1.34
N ARG A 72 -2.40 8.37 1.82
CA ARG A 72 -3.10 7.53 2.82
C ARG A 72 -3.51 6.13 2.34
N ASN A 73 -3.18 5.72 1.12
CA ASN A 73 -3.64 4.45 0.56
C ASN A 73 -2.66 3.30 0.84
N GLU A 74 -3.18 2.08 0.85
CA GLU A 74 -2.43 0.84 1.12
C GLU A 74 -1.33 0.56 0.10
N ARG A 75 -1.56 0.93 -1.16
CA ARG A 75 -0.59 0.77 -2.26
C ARG A 75 0.71 1.53 -1.96
N GLN A 76 0.60 2.72 -1.39
CA GLN A 76 1.73 3.56 -1.03
C GLN A 76 2.27 3.23 0.38
N GLN A 77 1.40 3.11 1.38
CA GLN A 77 1.80 2.86 2.77
C GLN A 77 2.41 1.47 3.02
N LEU A 78 2.08 0.48 2.19
CA LEU A 78 2.68 -0.85 2.24
C LEU A 78 3.42 -1.18 0.95
N GLY A 79 2.75 -1.11 -0.19
CA GLY A 79 3.29 -1.59 -1.46
C GLY A 79 4.62 -0.93 -1.82
N PHE A 80 4.66 0.40 -1.93
CA PHE A 80 5.88 1.13 -2.32
C PHE A 80 7.03 0.94 -1.33
N ARG A 81 6.73 0.90 -0.02
CA ARG A 81 7.74 0.63 1.02
C ARG A 81 8.31 -0.78 0.91
N ILE A 82 7.47 -1.80 0.72
CA ILE A 82 7.91 -3.19 0.53
C ILE A 82 8.74 -3.31 -0.75
N MET A 83 8.33 -2.65 -1.83
CA MET A 83 9.06 -2.64 -3.10
C MET A 83 10.48 -2.08 -2.93
N ASP A 84 10.60 -0.95 -2.22
CA ASP A 84 11.88 -0.33 -1.88
C ASP A 84 12.76 -1.23 -1.01
N LEU A 85 12.22 -1.75 0.09
CA LEU A 85 12.95 -2.57 1.05
C LEU A 85 13.39 -3.92 0.47
N ALA A 86 12.60 -4.47 -0.45
CA ALA A 86 12.92 -5.71 -1.15
C ALA A 86 13.82 -5.50 -2.38
N GLY A 87 14.14 -4.25 -2.74
CA GLY A 87 14.96 -3.94 -3.91
C GLY A 87 14.32 -4.35 -5.23
N MET A 88 12.99 -4.30 -5.32
CA MET A 88 12.26 -4.64 -6.53
C MET A 88 12.24 -3.47 -7.51
N ASP A 89 12.28 -3.79 -8.80
CA ASP A 89 12.24 -2.83 -9.91
C ASP A 89 10.96 -2.95 -10.76
N THR A 90 10.09 -3.89 -10.40
CA THR A 90 8.90 -4.21 -11.19
C THR A 90 7.68 -4.26 -10.29
N LEU A 91 6.64 -3.53 -10.68
CA LEU A 91 5.33 -3.55 -10.05
C LEU A 91 4.31 -4.14 -11.01
N TYR A 92 3.55 -5.14 -10.56
CA TYR A 92 2.54 -5.80 -11.38
C TYR A 92 1.16 -5.25 -11.04
N ALA A 93 0.58 -4.49 -11.97
CA ALA A 93 -0.84 -4.15 -11.92
C ALA A 93 -1.64 -5.38 -12.35
N VAL A 94 -2.39 -5.96 -11.40
CA VAL A 94 -3.27 -7.10 -11.66
C VAL A 94 -4.72 -6.61 -11.60
N ASP A 95 -5.53 -7.00 -12.58
CA ASP A 95 -6.96 -6.70 -12.62
C ASP A 95 -7.70 -8.01 -12.30
N GLU A 96 -8.54 -8.01 -11.27
CA GLU A 96 -9.45 -9.14 -11.02
C GLU A 96 -10.71 -8.92 -11.88
N ARG A 97 -10.80 -9.69 -12.98
CA ARG A 97 -12.01 -9.87 -13.77
C ARG A 97 -12.21 -11.33 -14.07
#